data_AF-X1MJ80-F1
#
_entry.id   AF-X1MJ80-F1
#
_cell.length_a   1.000
_cell.length_b   1.000
_cell.length_c   1.000
_cell.angle_alpha   90.00
_cell.angle_beta   90.00
_cell.angle_gamma   90.00
#
_symmetry.space_group_name_H-M   'P 1'
#
loop_
_entity.id
_entity.type
_entity.pdbx_description
1 polymer ?
#
loop_
_entity_poly.entity_id
_entity_poly.type
_entity_poly.pdbx_seq_one_letter_code
_entity_poly.pdbx_strand_id
1 'polypeptide(L)' 'TLTSGKWTHDYPITFKEAKELGFNVRKDIPKDIYKLMDLYPQPSLGRPSVQYIPIPYPRERKR' A
#
# COMPACT_ATOMS: atom_id res chain seq x y z
N THR A 1 6.19 -9.73 15.69
CA THR A 1 4.74 -9.51 15.92
C THR A 1 3.99 -8.86 14.76
N LEU A 2 4.63 -8.49 13.64
CA LEU A 2 3.93 -8.09 12.39
C LEU A 2 3.77 -9.23 11.37
N THR A 3 4.39 -10.38 11.63
CA THR A 3 4.42 -11.55 10.72
C THR A 3 3.27 -12.55 10.96
N SER A 4 2.32 -12.23 11.84
CA SER A 4 1.12 -13.04 12.06
C SER A 4 0.05 -12.74 11.01
N GLY A 5 -0.73 -13.73 10.59
CA GLY A 5 -1.81 -13.60 9.57
C GLY A 5 -2.94 -12.59 9.88
N LYS A 6 -2.84 -11.84 10.97
CA LYS A 6 -3.65 -10.65 11.27
C LYS A 6 -3.28 -9.45 10.39
N TRP A 7 -2.02 -9.35 9.95
CA TRP A 7 -1.53 -8.26 9.10
C TRP A 7 -1.32 -8.80 7.69
N THR A 8 -2.35 -8.69 6.84
CA THR A 8 -2.28 -9.07 5.43
C THR A 8 -1.73 -7.91 4.59
N HIS A 9 -1.33 -8.18 3.35
CA HIS A 9 -0.86 -7.15 2.41
C HIS A 9 -1.82 -5.96 2.30
N ASP A 10 -3.12 -6.24 2.33
CA ASP A 10 -4.18 -5.23 2.16
C ASP A 10 -4.71 -4.66 3.48
N TYR A 11 -4.08 -4.96 4.63
CA TYR A 11 -4.47 -4.38 5.92
C TYR A 11 -3.63 -3.12 6.22
N PRO A 12 -4.14 -1.91 5.96
CA PRO A 12 -3.41 -0.70 6.29
C PRO A 12 -3.34 -0.50 7.80
N ILE A 13 -2.14 -0.25 8.32
CA ILE A 13 -1.94 0.12 9.73
C ILE A 13 -2.22 1.61 9.87
N THR A 14 -3.27 1.95 10.62
CA THR A 14 -3.62 3.34 10.88
C THR A 14 -2.64 3.98 11.88
N PHE A 15 -2.59 5.32 11.90
CA PHE A 15 -1.75 6.06 12.84
C PHE A 15 -2.03 5.69 14.32
N LYS A 16 -3.30 5.48 14.66
CA LYS A 16 -3.71 5.10 16.02
C LYS A 16 -3.19 3.71 16.39
N GLU A 17 -3.39 2.73 15.50
CA GLU A 17 -2.88 1.38 15.71
C GLU A 17 -1.35 1.36 15.77
N ALA A 18 -0.66 2.12 14.93
CA ALA A 18 0.80 2.20 14.97
C ALA A 18 1.32 2.73 16.31
N LYS A 19 0.63 3.70 16.93
CA LYS A 19 0.95 4.15 18.30
C LYS A 19 0.70 3.07 19.34
N GLU A 20 -0.43 2.37 19.27
CA GLU A 20 -0.76 1.28 20.20
C GLU A 20 0.21 0.11 20.09
N LEU A 21 0.78 -0.12 18.90
CA LEU A 21 1.84 -1.09 18.65
C LEU A 21 3.22 -0.64 19.17
N GLY A 22 3.34 0.59 19.68
CA GLY A 22 4.58 1.15 20.23
C GLY A 22 5.53 1.72 19.17
N PHE A 23 5.07 1.93 17.93
CA PHE A 23 5.91 2.58 16.93
C PHE A 23 6.05 4.08 17.20
N ASN A 24 7.25 4.61 16.96
CA ASN A 24 7.52 6.04 17.01
C ASN A 24 7.00 6.74 15.75
N VAL A 25 5.68 6.94 15.70
CA VAL A 25 4.99 7.60 14.58
C VAL A 25 4.60 9.03 14.92
N ARG A 26 4.76 9.94 13.96
CA ARG A 26 4.31 11.34 14.05
C ARG A 26 3.26 11.62 12.98
N LYS A 27 2.23 12.39 13.34
CA LYS A 27 1.14 12.75 12.42
C LYS A 27 1.58 13.81 11.42
N ASP A 28 2.49 14.69 11.85
CA ASP A 28 2.85 15.89 11.10
C ASP A 28 4.16 15.70 10.34
N ILE A 29 4.08 15.79 9.02
CA ILE A 29 5.25 15.82 8.14
C ILE A 29 5.79 17.27 8.09
N PRO A 30 7.10 17.50 8.33
CA PRO A 30 7.68 18.84 8.21
C PRO A 30 7.50 19.44 6.81
N LYS A 31 7.32 20.76 6.73
CA LYS A 31 7.16 21.49 5.46
C LYS A 31 8.32 21.26 4.49
N ASP A 32 9.54 21.09 4.98
CA ASP A 32 10.71 20.88 4.13
C ASP A 32 10.70 19.51 3.43
N ILE A 33 10.04 18.50 4.01
CA ILE A 33 9.84 17.21 3.33
C ILE A 33 8.86 17.36 2.16
N TYR A 34 7.81 18.16 2.29
CA TYR A 34 6.92 18.45 1.17
C TYR A 34 7.67 19.18 0.03
N LYS A 35 8.51 20.17 0.36
CA LYS A 35 9.37 20.84 -0.63
C LYS A 35 10.29 19.87 -1.35
N LEU A 36 10.80 18.84 -0.66
CA LEU A 36 11.59 17.77 -1.28
C LEU A 36 10.74 16.92 -2.22
N MET A 37 9.51 16.54 -1.82
CA MET A 37 8.60 15.77 -2.66
C MET A 37 8.22 16.51 -3.95
N ASP A 38 8.07 17.83 -3.90
CA ASP A 38 7.78 18.66 -5.08
C ASP A 38 8.86 18.57 -6.17
N LEU A 39 10.10 18.23 -5.80
CA LEU A 39 11.20 18.01 -6.75
C LEU A 39 11.09 16.68 -7.51
N TYR A 40 10.32 15.72 -6.99
CA TYR A 40 10.19 14.37 -7.54
C TYR A 40 8.71 14.02 -7.77
N PRO A 41 8.03 14.70 -8.71
CA PRO A 41 6.65 14.39 -9.03
C PRO A 41 6.54 12.93 -9.46
N GLN A 42 5.61 12.21 -8.85
CA GLN A 42 5.32 10.84 -9.27
C GLN A 42 4.78 10.87 -10.71
N PRO A 43 5.29 10.03 -11.62
CA PRO A 43 4.77 9.97 -12.97
C PRO A 43 3.29 9.59 -12.92
N SER A 44 2.45 10.36 -13.61
CA SER A 44 1.05 10.03 -13.83
C SER A 44 1.00 8.61 -14.39
N LEU A 45 0.22 7.70 -13.77
CA LEU A 45 0.14 6.29 -14.16
C LEU A 45 -0.09 6.14 -15.68
N GLY A 46 1.00 5.93 -16.41
CA GLY A 46 0.99 5.59 -17.81
C GLY A 46 0.83 4.09 -17.93
N ARG A 47 -0.39 3.64 -18.22
CA ARG A 47 -0.83 2.25 -18.38
C ARG A 47 -0.62 1.37 -17.12
N PRO A 48 -1.66 0.70 -16.60
CA PRO A 48 -1.47 -0.23 -15.50
C PRO A 48 -0.50 -1.34 -15.94
N SER A 49 0.51 -1.64 -15.12
CA SER A 49 1.46 -2.75 -15.36
C SER A 49 0.77 -4.11 -15.33
N VAL A 50 -0.45 -4.17 -14.78
CA VAL A 50 -1.29 -5.36 -14.68
C VAL A 50 -2.56 -5.12 -15.48
N GLN A 51 -2.78 -5.93 -16.52
CA GLN A 51 -4.03 -5.94 -17.25
C GLN A 51 -4.99 -6.95 -16.61
N TYR A 52 -6.04 -6.45 -15.95
CA TYR A 52 -7.07 -7.31 -15.40
C TYR A 52 -7.92 -7.87 -16.55
N ILE A 53 -8.04 -9.20 -16.64
CA ILE A 53 -8.96 -9.83 -17.57
C ILE A 53 -10.31 -9.96 -16.85
N PRO A 54 -11.39 -9.30 -17.32
CA PRO A 54 -12.68 -9.29 -16.64
C PRO A 54 -13.51 -10.56 -16.85
N ILE A 55 -12.88 -11.69 -17.16
CA ILE A 55 -13.58 -12.98 -17.29
C ILE A 55 -13.14 -13.94 -16.17
N PRO A 56 -14.06 -14.72 -15.59
CA PRO A 56 -13.67 -15.80 -14.70
C PRO A 56 -12.78 -16.79 -15.45
N TYR A 57 -11.66 -17.19 -14.85
CA TYR A 57 -10.82 -18.27 -15.40
C TYR A 57 -11.70 -19.50 -15.61
N PRO A 58 -11.79 -20.04 -16.85
CA PRO A 58 -12.49 -21.30 -17.06
C PRO A 58 -11.79 -22.35 -16.20
N ARG A 59 -12.54 -22.99 -15.30
CA ARG A 59 -12.02 -24.09 -14.51
C ARG A 59 -11.43 -25.11 -15.47
N GLU A 60 -10.15 -25.44 -15.30
CA GLU A 60 -9.52 -26.54 -16.02
C GLU A 60 -10.46 -27.74 -15.93
N ARG A 61 -10.99 -28.16 -17.09
CA ARG A 61 -11.64 -29.46 -17.20
C ARG A 61 -10.53 -30.47 -16.93
N LYS A 62 -10.48 -30.96 -15.69
CA LYS A 62 -9.70 -32.14 -15.34
C LYS A 62 -10.06 -33.23 -16.35
N ARG A 63 -9.09 -33.59 -17.18
CA ARG A 63 -9.15 -34.81 -17.99
C ARG A 63 -8.99 -36.02 -17.08
#